data_AF-A0AAD4N2W8-F1
#
_entry.id   AF-A0AAD4N2W8-F1
#
_cell.length_a   1.000
_cell.length_b   1.000
_cell.length_c   1.000
_cell.angle_alpha   90.00
_cell.angle_beta   90.00
_cell.angle_gamma   90.00
#
_symmetry.space_group_name_H-M   'P 1'
#
loop_
_entity.id
_entity.type
_entity.pdbx_description
1 polymer ?
#
loop_
_entity_poly.entity_id
_entity_poly.type
_entity_poly.pdbx_seq_one_letter_code
_entity_poly.pdbx_strand_id
1 'polypeptide(L)'
;MNGEIDRRIKAAWYAYSNTNEVLKKLKDKKLRANIFNTTILAALLYGCETWSLTKTQENRLRTTQRAMERRILGISLRDKITSNSIRQQTQFQDAVEEAKKRKLRWAGHIARREDNRWTKIATAWEPKAKAPKNWGKPLSWKQQITEIAGKEWMEIAQDREKWRSIVNGLPPHQKLATRASG
;
A
#
# COMPACT_ATOMS: atom_id res chain seq x y z
N MET A 1 5.29 5.44 -13.65
CA MET A 1 4.82 5.32 -12.25
C MET A 1 4.87 6.64 -11.48
N ASN A 2 5.95 7.44 -11.54
CA ASN A 2 6.03 8.71 -10.78
C ASN A 2 4.85 9.67 -11.04
N GLY A 3 4.49 9.92 -12.31
CA GLY A 3 3.34 10.76 -12.63
C GLY A 3 2.00 10.22 -12.12
N GLU A 4 1.84 8.89 -12.00
CA GLU A 4 0.65 8.30 -11.39
C GLU A 4 0.59 8.58 -9.89
N ILE A 5 1.70 8.40 -9.18
CA ILE A 5 1.80 8.71 -7.75
C ILE A 5 1.51 10.19 -7.51
N ASP A 6 2.02 11.07 -8.36
CA ASP A 6 1.78 12.52 -8.25
C ASP A 6 0.30 12.86 -8.42
N ARG A 7 -0.38 12.23 -9.39
CA ARG A 7 -1.84 12.37 -9.57
C ARG A 7 -2.60 11.92 -8.33
N ARG A 8 -2.21 10.80 -7.70
CA ARG A 8 -2.88 10.27 -6.51
C ARG A 8 -2.62 11.08 -5.26
N ILE A 9 -1.41 11.60 -5.09
CA ILE A 9 -1.07 12.55 -4.01
C ILE A 9 -1.94 13.80 -4.14
N LYS A 10 -2.08 14.35 -5.36
CA LYS A 10 -2.97 15.50 -5.61
C LYS A 10 -4.42 15.15 -5.28
N ALA A 11 -4.94 14.02 -5.77
CA ALA A 11 -6.30 13.56 -5.49
C ALA A 11 -6.58 13.41 -3.99
N ALA A 12 -5.63 12.86 -3.24
CA ALA A 12 -5.74 12.72 -1.79
C ALA A 12 -5.76 14.09 -1.09
N TRP A 13 -4.97 15.07 -1.54
CA TRP A 13 -5.05 16.44 -1.02
C TRP A 13 -6.37 17.14 -1.35
N TYR A 14 -6.93 16.92 -2.53
CA TYR A 14 -8.27 17.39 -2.87
C TYR A 14 -9.34 16.78 -1.96
N ALA A 15 -9.30 15.46 -1.75
CA ALA A 15 -10.20 14.76 -0.82
C ALA A 15 -10.07 15.29 0.62
N TYR A 16 -8.84 15.56 1.07
CA TYR A 16 -8.59 16.20 2.36
C TYR A 16 -9.22 17.60 2.43
N SER A 17 -9.03 18.43 1.39
CA SER A 17 -9.60 19.77 1.35
C SER A 17 -11.12 19.75 1.50
N ASN A 18 -11.79 18.85 0.77
CA ASN A 18 -13.25 18.71 0.80
C ASN A 18 -13.79 18.20 2.16
N THR A 19 -12.99 17.42 2.89
CA THR A 19 -13.38 16.85 4.19
C THR A 19 -12.90 17.67 5.39
N ASN A 20 -12.08 18.70 5.15
CA ASN A 20 -11.40 19.49 6.19
C ASN A 20 -12.36 20.15 7.17
N GLU A 21 -13.47 20.72 6.70
CA GLU A 21 -14.45 21.38 7.56
C GLU A 21 -15.10 20.40 8.56
N VAL A 22 -15.46 19.22 8.07
CA VAL A 22 -16.02 18.14 8.90
C VAL A 22 -14.97 17.67 9.91
N LEU A 23 -13.75 17.43 9.45
CA LEU A 23 -12.64 16.96 10.29
C LEU A 23 -12.32 17.95 11.43
N LYS A 24 -12.38 19.26 11.17
CA LYS A 24 -12.17 20.30 12.19
C LYS A 24 -13.24 20.26 13.29
N LYS A 25 -14.51 20.05 12.93
CA LYS A 25 -15.65 20.04 13.87
C LYS A 25 -15.68 18.81 14.76
N LEU A 26 -15.17 17.67 14.28
CA LEU A 26 -15.16 16.42 15.04
C LEU A 26 -14.13 16.44 16.15
N LYS A 27 -14.48 16.12 17.41
CA LYS A 27 -13.50 16.02 18.51
C LYS A 27 -12.87 14.64 18.65
N ASP A 28 -13.59 13.59 18.23
CA ASP A 28 -13.11 12.22 18.33
C ASP A 28 -12.02 11.90 17.29
N LYS A 29 -10.83 11.55 17.79
CA LYS A 29 -9.66 11.15 16.99
C LYS A 29 -9.93 9.87 16.20
N LYS A 30 -10.70 8.92 16.74
CA LYS A 30 -11.02 7.65 16.04
C LYS A 30 -11.93 7.91 14.86
N LEU A 31 -12.97 8.72 15.04
CA LEU A 31 -13.88 9.11 13.96
C LEU A 31 -13.15 9.90 12.85
N ARG A 32 -12.25 10.82 13.22
CA ARG A 32 -11.37 11.50 12.23
C ARG A 32 -10.51 10.50 11.44
N ALA A 33 -9.96 9.49 12.12
CA ALA A 33 -9.18 8.44 11.47
C ALA A 33 -10.03 7.57 10.53
N ASN A 34 -11.27 7.26 10.92
CA ASN A 34 -12.19 6.52 10.07
C ASN A 34 -12.51 7.29 8.78
N ILE A 35 -12.82 8.59 8.87
CA ILE A 35 -13.07 9.43 7.69
C ILE A 35 -11.84 9.48 6.77
N PHE A 36 -10.65 9.61 7.33
CA PHE A 36 -9.42 9.54 6.55
C PHE A 36 -9.29 8.21 5.80
N ASN A 37 -9.48 7.08 6.49
CA ASN A 37 -9.34 5.75 5.90
C ASN A 37 -10.36 5.51 4.78
N THR A 38 -11.59 6.01 4.90
CA THR A 38 -12.65 5.79 3.91
C THR A 38 -12.58 6.74 2.71
N THR A 39 -12.08 7.96 2.89
CA THR A 39 -12.08 9.00 1.84
C THR A 39 -10.68 9.28 1.29
N ILE A 40 -9.81 9.86 2.10
CA ILE A 40 -8.49 10.34 1.70
C ILE A 40 -7.58 9.17 1.30
N LEU A 41 -7.55 8.12 2.12
CA LEU A 41 -6.76 6.93 1.86
C LEU A 41 -7.26 6.18 0.62
N ALA A 42 -8.57 6.12 0.42
CA ALA A 42 -9.17 5.55 -0.78
C ALA A 42 -8.76 6.32 -2.04
N ALA A 43 -8.79 7.65 -2.00
CA ALA A 43 -8.32 8.50 -3.11
C ALA A 43 -6.82 8.33 -3.38
N LEU A 44 -6.01 8.24 -2.31
CA LEU A 44 -4.56 8.07 -2.41
C LEU A 44 -4.17 6.72 -3.06
N LEU A 45 -4.96 5.68 -2.82
CA LEU A 45 -4.62 4.31 -3.20
C LEU A 45 -5.47 3.75 -4.34
N TYR A 46 -6.20 4.61 -5.04
CA TYR A 46 -6.98 4.17 -6.19
C TYR A 46 -6.06 3.56 -7.26
N GLY A 47 -6.34 2.32 -7.66
CA GLY A 47 -5.59 1.57 -8.67
C GLY A 47 -4.25 1.00 -8.18
N CYS A 48 -3.99 1.04 -6.87
CA CYS A 48 -2.74 0.55 -6.28
C CYS A 48 -2.46 -0.94 -6.52
N GLU A 49 -3.48 -1.71 -6.85
CA GLU A 49 -3.39 -3.13 -7.18
C GLU A 49 -2.44 -3.38 -8.35
N THR A 50 -2.34 -2.41 -9.28
CA THR A 50 -1.55 -2.50 -10.51
C THR A 50 -0.14 -1.92 -10.39
N TRP A 51 0.18 -1.27 -9.26
CA TRP A 51 1.43 -0.52 -9.15
C TRP A 51 2.62 -1.41 -8.80
N SER A 52 3.71 -1.33 -9.57
CA SER A 52 5.03 -1.77 -9.14
C SER A 52 5.78 -0.62 -8.43
N LEU A 53 5.58 -0.49 -7.13
CA LEU A 53 6.18 0.59 -6.33
C LEU A 53 7.65 0.31 -6.01
N THR A 54 8.50 1.34 -6.13
CA THR A 54 9.87 1.33 -5.59
C THR A 54 9.89 1.80 -4.12
N LYS A 55 10.97 1.52 -3.38
CA LYS A 55 11.13 2.02 -1.99
C LYS A 55 10.99 3.54 -1.89
N THR A 56 11.53 4.28 -2.86
CA THR A 56 11.40 5.74 -2.93
C THR A 56 9.94 6.15 -3.07
N GLN A 57 9.17 5.47 -3.92
CA GLN A 57 7.76 5.73 -4.13
C GLN A 57 6.90 5.38 -2.92
N GLU A 58 7.17 4.25 -2.25
CA GLU A 58 6.56 3.90 -0.96
C GLU A 58 6.81 4.99 0.09
N ASN A 59 8.04 5.52 0.17
CA ASN A 59 8.38 6.61 1.08
C ASN A 59 7.66 7.92 0.76
N ARG A 60 7.41 8.21 -0.52
CA ARG A 60 6.59 9.37 -0.93
C ARG A 60 5.16 9.23 -0.43
N LEU A 61 4.52 8.09 -0.65
CA LEU A 61 3.17 7.80 -0.14
C LEU A 61 3.11 7.93 1.39
N ARG A 62 4.08 7.35 2.11
CA ARG A 62 4.17 7.45 3.57
C ARG A 62 4.34 8.88 4.06
N THR A 63 5.18 9.67 3.40
CA THR A 63 5.43 11.07 3.79
C THR A 63 4.19 11.93 3.55
N THR A 64 3.53 11.75 2.41
CA THR A 64 2.26 12.43 2.10
C THR A 64 1.19 12.10 3.14
N GLN A 65 0.98 10.81 3.43
CA GLN A 65 0.02 10.38 4.44
C GLN A 65 0.32 11.01 5.79
N ARG A 66 1.57 10.93 6.28
CA ARG A 66 1.98 11.50 7.57
C ARG A 66 1.74 13.01 7.66
N ALA A 67 1.91 13.73 6.56
CA ALA A 67 1.60 15.16 6.51
C ALA A 67 0.10 15.42 6.68
N MET A 68 -0.76 14.63 6.04
CA MET A 68 -2.21 14.72 6.21
C MET A 68 -2.66 14.33 7.61
N GLU A 69 -2.17 13.20 8.16
CA GLU A 69 -2.48 12.74 9.53
C GLU A 69 -2.19 13.83 10.57
N ARG A 70 -1.01 14.47 10.49
CA ARG A 70 -0.65 15.58 11.39
C ARG A 70 -1.59 16.77 11.27
N ARG A 71 -1.96 17.17 10.04
CA ARG A 71 -2.91 18.25 9.81
C ARG A 71 -4.29 17.93 10.38
N ILE A 72 -4.77 16.70 10.21
CA ILE A 72 -6.05 16.24 10.75
C ILE A 72 -6.08 16.29 12.28
N LEU A 73 -4.96 15.97 12.92
CA LEU A 73 -4.84 15.99 14.38
C LEU A 73 -4.45 17.36 14.95
N GLY A 74 -4.12 18.34 14.10
CA GLY A 74 -3.62 19.65 14.54
C GLY A 74 -2.23 19.59 15.19
N ILE A 75 -1.43 18.56 14.89
CA ILE A 75 -0.10 18.36 15.47
C ILE A 75 0.96 19.06 14.63
N SER A 76 1.75 19.90 15.28
CA SER A 76 2.91 20.58 14.69
C SER A 76 4.15 19.69 14.75
N LEU A 77 5.12 19.95 13.87
CA LEU A 77 6.45 19.33 13.96
C LEU A 77 7.20 19.76 15.24
N ARG A 78 6.85 20.92 15.81
CA ARG A 78 7.43 21.43 17.07
C ARG A 78 7.05 20.59 18.28
N ASP A 79 5.92 19.89 18.21
CA ASP A 79 5.42 19.04 19.31
C ASP A 79 6.29 17.78 19.49
N LYS A 80 7.22 17.51 18.56
CA LYS A 80 8.14 16.36 18.56
C LYS A 80 7.43 15.00 18.70
N ILE A 81 6.13 14.93 18.38
CA ILE A 81 5.36 13.69 18.41
C ILE A 81 5.74 12.81 17.21
N THR A 82 6.17 11.58 17.51
CA THR A 82 6.57 10.61 16.50
C THR A 82 5.36 10.10 15.72
N SER A 83 5.55 9.80 14.44
CA SER A 83 4.48 9.24 13.60
C SER A 83 3.98 7.88 14.12
N ASN A 84 4.85 7.12 14.80
CA ASN A 84 4.47 5.86 15.43
C ASN A 84 3.54 6.08 16.63
N SER A 85 3.82 7.09 17.47
CA SER A 85 2.94 7.47 18.57
C SER A 85 1.56 7.90 18.07
N ILE A 86 1.53 8.73 17.01
CA ILE A 86 0.27 9.11 16.35
C ILE A 86 -0.53 7.87 15.93
N ARG A 87 0.12 6.90 15.28
CA ARG A 87 -0.55 5.66 14.83
C ARG A 87 -0.95 4.71 15.95
N GLN A 88 -0.25 4.70 17.08
CA GLN A 88 -0.66 3.89 18.24
C GLN A 88 -1.90 4.48 18.92
N GLN A 89 -2.02 5.81 18.92
CA GLN A 89 -3.14 6.52 19.54
C GLN A 89 -4.36 6.66 18.61
N THR A 90 -4.20 6.42 17.31
CA THR A 90 -5.24 6.59 16.30
C THR A 90 -5.44 5.31 15.49
N GLN A 91 -6.52 5.24 14.72
CA GLN A 91 -6.83 4.07 13.89
C GLN A 91 -6.48 4.31 12.41
N PHE A 92 -5.47 5.15 12.12
CA PHE A 92 -5.03 5.37 10.74
C PHE A 92 -4.39 4.10 10.16
N GLN A 93 -4.82 3.68 8.97
CA GLN A 93 -4.22 2.56 8.26
C GLN A 93 -2.99 3.01 7.48
N ASP A 94 -1.88 2.25 7.51
CA ASP A 94 -0.70 2.58 6.70
C ASP A 94 -0.99 2.38 5.21
N ALA A 95 -0.74 3.41 4.39
CA ALA A 95 -1.08 3.39 2.98
C ALA A 95 -0.27 2.36 2.18
N VAL A 96 0.99 2.12 2.54
CA VAL A 96 1.82 1.14 1.83
C VAL A 96 1.38 -0.27 2.20
N GLU A 97 1.05 -0.52 3.46
CA GLU A 97 0.51 -1.81 3.90
C GLU A 97 -0.85 -2.09 3.26
N GLU A 98 -1.75 -1.11 3.24
CA GLU A 98 -3.06 -1.28 2.60
C GLU A 98 -2.93 -1.45 1.08
N ALA A 99 -1.98 -0.77 0.43
CA ALA A 99 -1.68 -1.01 -0.99
C ALA A 99 -1.20 -2.44 -1.24
N LYS A 100 -0.33 -2.98 -0.37
CA LYS A 100 0.13 -4.37 -0.44
C LYS A 100 -1.03 -5.35 -0.22
N LYS A 101 -1.89 -5.09 0.77
CA LYS A 101 -3.10 -5.89 1.02
C LYS A 101 -4.03 -5.91 -0.18
N ARG A 102 -4.35 -4.76 -0.78
CA ARG A 102 -5.19 -4.67 -1.98
C ARG A 102 -4.59 -5.41 -3.16
N LYS A 103 -3.28 -5.26 -3.38
CA LYS A 103 -2.55 -6.02 -4.41
C LYS A 103 -2.65 -7.53 -4.19
N LEU A 104 -2.44 -8.03 -2.98
CA LEU A 104 -2.56 -9.47 -2.69
C LEU A 104 -4.02 -9.95 -2.82
N ARG A 105 -5.01 -9.17 -2.38
CA ARG A 105 -6.43 -9.50 -2.60
C ARG A 105 -6.72 -9.65 -4.10
N TRP A 106 -6.22 -8.74 -4.91
CA TRP A 106 -6.33 -8.79 -6.36
C TRP A 106 -5.58 -9.97 -6.98
N ALA A 107 -4.36 -10.24 -6.54
CA ALA A 107 -3.58 -11.38 -6.99
C ALA A 107 -4.30 -12.71 -6.71
N GLY A 108 -4.83 -12.89 -5.50
CA GLY A 108 -5.61 -14.08 -5.19
C GLY A 108 -6.89 -14.18 -6.02
N HIS A 109 -7.55 -13.05 -6.33
CA HIS A 109 -8.70 -13.04 -7.25
C HIS A 109 -8.31 -13.51 -8.65
N ILE A 110 -7.17 -13.06 -9.19
CA ILE A 110 -6.66 -13.51 -10.49
C ILE A 110 -6.29 -15.00 -10.46
N ALA A 111 -5.63 -15.48 -9.40
CA ALA A 111 -5.21 -16.87 -9.31
C ALA A 111 -6.40 -17.85 -9.34
N ARG A 112 -7.51 -17.48 -8.71
CA ARG A 112 -8.75 -18.29 -8.65
C ARG A 112 -9.66 -18.12 -9.86
N ARG A 113 -9.33 -17.23 -10.79
CA ARG A 113 -10.12 -17.06 -12.02
C ARG A 113 -9.83 -18.22 -12.98
N GLU A 114 -10.90 -18.86 -13.44
CA GLU A 114 -10.85 -19.95 -14.42
C GLU A 114 -10.95 -19.44 -15.87
N ASP A 115 -11.28 -18.16 -16.07
CA ASP A 115 -11.43 -17.60 -17.41
C ASP A 115 -10.07 -17.40 -18.10
N ASN A 116 -9.97 -17.87 -19.34
CA ASN A 116 -8.76 -17.77 -20.17
C ASN A 116 -8.53 -16.34 -20.70
N ARG A 117 -8.94 -15.32 -19.93
CA ARG A 117 -8.83 -13.91 -20.32
C ARG A 117 -7.38 -13.46 -20.29
N TRP A 118 -7.10 -12.46 -21.14
CA TRP A 118 -5.82 -11.76 -21.22
C TRP A 118 -5.27 -11.34 -19.86
N THR A 119 -6.11 -11.05 -18.86
CA THR A 119 -5.68 -10.71 -17.50
C THR A 119 -4.87 -11.81 -16.83
N LYS A 120 -5.27 -13.08 -16.96
CA LYS A 120 -4.53 -14.22 -16.37
C LYS A 120 -3.22 -14.45 -17.11
N ILE A 121 -3.27 -14.41 -18.44
CA ILE A 121 -2.12 -14.59 -19.33
C ILE A 121 -1.07 -13.49 -19.10
N ALA A 122 -1.46 -12.22 -19.14
CA ALA A 122 -0.57 -11.08 -18.92
C ALA A 122 0.04 -11.06 -17.51
N THR A 123 -0.69 -11.58 -16.52
CA THR A 123 -0.22 -11.67 -15.13
C THR A 123 0.79 -12.80 -14.93
N ALA A 124 0.59 -13.94 -15.60
CA ALA A 124 1.50 -15.08 -15.56
C ALA A 124 2.73 -14.89 -16.46
N TRP A 125 2.63 -14.00 -17.46
CA TRP A 125 3.65 -13.78 -18.48
C TRP A 125 4.96 -13.28 -17.89
N GLU A 126 6.03 -14.02 -18.16
CA GLU A 126 7.40 -13.63 -17.88
C GLU A 126 8.15 -13.41 -19.20
N PRO A 127 8.80 -12.26 -19.40
CA PRO A 127 9.63 -12.05 -20.57
C PRO A 127 10.82 -13.03 -20.54
N LYS A 128 10.88 -13.94 -21.54
CA LYS A 128 11.97 -14.92 -21.71
C LYS A 128 13.30 -14.28 -22.13
N ALA A 129 13.31 -13.02 -22.56
CA ALA A 129 14.51 -12.34 -23.02
C ALA A 129 15.41 -11.91 -21.84
N LYS A 130 16.71 -12.21 -21.94
CA LYS A 130 17.75 -11.67 -21.04
C LYS A 130 17.85 -10.16 -21.26
N ALA A 131 17.09 -9.39 -20.49
CA ALA A 131 17.24 -7.93 -20.48
C ALA A 131 18.67 -7.55 -20.03
N PRO A 132 19.26 -6.48 -20.58
CA PRO A 132 20.64 -6.05 -20.29
C PRO A 132 20.91 -5.94 -18.79
N LYS A 133 22.09 -6.43 -18.36
CA LYS A 133 22.50 -6.59 -16.95
C LYS A 133 22.55 -5.29 -16.13
N ASN A 134 22.55 -4.13 -16.79
CA ASN A 134 22.81 -2.80 -16.19
C ASN A 134 21.57 -1.92 -15.95
N TRP A 135 20.36 -2.39 -16.24
CA TRP A 135 19.14 -1.67 -15.85
C TRP A 135 18.66 -2.20 -14.52
N GLY A 136 18.85 -1.45 -13.44
CA GLY A 136 18.28 -1.75 -12.12
C GLY A 136 16.78 -1.97 -12.26
N LYS A 137 16.36 -3.24 -12.31
CA LYS A 137 14.99 -3.60 -12.68
C LYS A 137 14.06 -3.16 -11.56
N PRO A 138 13.06 -2.29 -11.80
CA PRO A 138 11.96 -2.16 -10.86
C PRO A 138 11.32 -3.55 -10.71
N LEU A 139 11.09 -3.97 -9.46
CA LEU A 139 10.48 -5.27 -9.16
C LEU A 139 9.19 -5.42 -9.98
N SER A 140 9.13 -6.45 -10.82
CA SER A 140 7.92 -6.79 -11.56
C SER A 140 6.76 -7.02 -10.59
N TRP A 141 5.53 -6.73 -11.02
CA TRP A 141 4.33 -6.96 -10.22
C TRP A 141 4.28 -8.38 -9.63
N LYS A 142 4.64 -9.39 -10.45
CA LYS A 142 4.77 -10.80 -10.03
C LYS A 142 5.86 -10.98 -8.98
N GLN A 143 7.04 -10.37 -9.16
CA GLN A 143 8.15 -10.46 -8.21
C GLN A 143 7.77 -9.88 -6.84
N GLN A 144 7.02 -8.78 -6.79
CA GLN A 144 6.57 -8.20 -5.53
C GLN A 144 5.61 -9.12 -4.78
N ILE A 145 4.77 -9.89 -5.49
CA ILE A 145 3.90 -10.88 -4.86
C ILE A 145 4.71 -12.09 -4.43
N THR A 146 5.65 -12.55 -5.25
CA THR A 146 6.55 -13.66 -4.92
C THR A 146 7.42 -13.37 -3.71
N GLU A 147 7.90 -12.13 -3.53
CA GLU A 147 8.63 -11.73 -2.31
C GLU A 147 7.77 -11.83 -1.05
N ILE A 148 6.45 -11.66 -1.15
CA ILE A 148 5.55 -11.64 0.00
C ILE A 148 4.93 -13.03 0.27
N ALA A 149 4.47 -13.70 -0.77
CA ALA A 149 3.66 -14.93 -0.69
C ALA A 149 4.40 -16.17 -1.20
N GLY A 150 5.65 -16.05 -1.64
CA GLY A 150 6.44 -17.16 -2.19
C GLY A 150 6.18 -17.42 -3.67
N LYS A 151 6.93 -18.37 -4.25
CA LYS A 151 6.84 -18.71 -5.68
C LYS A 151 5.52 -19.42 -6.03
N GLU A 152 5.00 -20.21 -5.11
CA GLU A 152 3.79 -21.04 -5.26
C GLU A 152 2.50 -20.27 -4.88
N TRP A 153 2.56 -18.93 -4.86
CA TRP A 153 1.45 -18.10 -4.43
C TRP A 153 0.15 -18.34 -5.21
N MET A 154 0.22 -18.78 -6.47
CA MET A 154 -0.96 -19.10 -7.28
C MET A 154 -1.72 -20.34 -6.78
N GLU A 155 -0.99 -21.33 -6.25
CA GLU A 155 -1.55 -22.55 -5.66
C GLU A 155 -2.08 -22.26 -4.26
N ILE A 156 -1.30 -21.55 -3.45
CA ILE A 156 -1.71 -21.11 -2.11
C ILE A 156 -2.96 -20.23 -2.19
N ALA A 157 -3.06 -19.40 -3.22
CA ALA A 157 -4.23 -18.55 -3.45
C ALA A 157 -5.52 -19.33 -3.76
N GLN A 158 -5.48 -20.61 -4.13
CA GLN A 158 -6.70 -21.41 -4.31
C GLN A 158 -7.43 -21.61 -2.98
N ASP A 159 -6.66 -21.83 -1.92
CA ASP A 159 -7.16 -21.90 -0.55
C ASP A 159 -7.45 -20.49 -0.02
N ARG A 160 -8.74 -20.15 0.10
CA ARG A 160 -9.17 -18.82 0.54
C ARG A 160 -8.75 -18.49 1.96
N GLU A 161 -8.71 -19.48 2.86
CA GLU A 161 -8.35 -19.26 4.26
C GLU A 161 -6.85 -19.03 4.41
N LYS A 162 -6.04 -19.87 3.76
CA LYS A 162 -4.58 -19.67 3.72
C LYS A 162 -4.23 -18.34 3.06
N TRP A 163 -4.88 -17.98 1.95
CA TRP A 163 -4.66 -16.69 1.30
C TRP A 163 -5.03 -15.51 2.19
N ARG A 164 -6.16 -15.60 2.90
CA ARG A 164 -6.61 -14.56 3.84
C ARG A 164 -5.63 -14.38 4.99
N SER A 165 -5.05 -15.47 5.49
CA SER A 165 -3.99 -15.43 6.51
C SER A 165 -2.76 -14.66 6.00
N ILE A 166 -2.29 -14.91 4.78
CA ILE A 166 -1.16 -14.18 4.18
C ILE A 166 -1.46 -12.69 4.02
N VAL A 167 -2.66 -12.35 3.52
CA VAL A 167 -3.08 -10.95 3.34
C VAL A 167 -3.13 -10.20 4.68
N ASN A 168 -3.62 -10.85 5.73
CA ASN A 168 -3.81 -10.23 7.04
C ASN A 168 -2.56 -10.29 7.93
N GLY A 169 -1.72 -11.30 7.74
CA GLY A 169 -0.49 -11.55 8.48
C GLY A 169 0.69 -10.66 8.07
N LEU A 170 0.48 -9.71 7.15
CA LEU A 170 1.44 -8.65 6.86
C LEU A 170 1.72 -7.85 8.15
N PRO A 171 2.95 -7.89 8.69
CA PRO A 171 3.25 -7.20 9.94
C PRO A 171 3.17 -5.68 9.73
N PRO A 172 2.50 -4.94 10.65
CA PRO A 172 2.56 -3.48 10.65
C PRO A 172 3.99 -3.07 10.99
N HIS A 173 4.69 -2.46 10.02
CA HIS A 173 6.07 -1.98 10.08
C HIS A 173 6.88 -2.53 11.29
N GLN A 174 7.43 -3.73 11.16
CA GLN A 174 8.65 -4.08 11.90
C GLN A 174 9.84 -3.74 11.01
N LYS A 175 10.79 -3.01 11.58
CA LYS A 175 12.10 -2.76 10.97
C LYS A 175 12.62 -4.11 10.48
N LEU A 176 13.11 -4.16 9.24
CA LEU A 176 13.99 -5.24 8.80
C LEU A 176 15.25 -5.19 9.68
N ALA A 177 15.17 -5.79 10.86
CA ALA A 177 16.32 -6.10 11.68
C ALA A 177 16.87 -7.42 11.18
N THR A 178 17.96 -7.29 10.40
CA THR A 178 19.15 -8.15 10.38
C THR A 178 18.97 -9.66 10.21
N ARG A 179 19.56 -10.17 9.12
CA ARG A 179 20.72 -11.10 9.12
C ARG A 179 21.06 -11.38 7.65
N ALA A 180 22.32 -11.46 7.24
CA ALA A 180 23.44 -12.25 7.73
C ALA A 180 24.70 -11.72 7.01
N SER A 181 25.97 -11.93 7.37
CA SER A 181 26.71 -12.56 8.47
C SER A 181 28.16 -12.56 7.99
N GLY A 182 29.13 -12.66 8.91
CA GLY A 182 30.47 -13.20 8.60
C GLY A 182 31.51 -12.16 8.22
#